data_AF-A0A965CQN3-F1
#
_entry.id   AF-A0A965CQN3-F1
#
_cell.length_a   1.000
_cell.length_b   1.000
_cell.length_c   1.000
_cell.angle_alpha   90.00
_cell.angle_beta   90.00
_cell.angle_gamma   90.00
#
_symmetry.space_group_name_H-M   'P 1'
#
loop_
_entity.id
_entity.type
_entity.pdbx_description
1 polymer ?
#
loop_
_entity_poly.entity_id
_entity_poly.type
_entity_poly.pdbx_seq_one_letter_code
_entity_poly.pdbx_strand_id
1 'polypeptide(L)'
;MPNSAVWTNSGTLARKQSYSIVKKVDTSTTITGTTLANIWTPATGKKFVLKYALLYGYVTTVLSGATVGDGPMLLDNAAATPLLVLGRIAAATDAAGTAYTFFATTPFKLDNGIESAAANNVLKIGTTATITTGVIRVIGVVAGDEI
;
A
#
# COMPACT_ATOMS: atom_id res chain seq x y z
N MET A 1 -45.70 -13.95 -36.43
CA MET A 1 -44.84 -12.84 -35.96
C MET A 1 -44.01 -13.38 -34.81
N PRO A 2 -42.67 -13.36 -34.87
CA PRO A 2 -41.85 -14.00 -33.85
C PRO A 2 -41.82 -13.15 -32.57
N ASN A 3 -41.98 -13.87 -31.47
CA ASN A 3 -41.96 -13.45 -30.09
C ASN A 3 -40.65 -12.72 -29.76
N SER A 4 -40.70 -11.42 -29.48
CA SER A 4 -39.51 -10.67 -29.06
C SER A 4 -39.16 -11.06 -27.62
N ALA A 5 -38.06 -11.82 -27.48
CA ALA A 5 -37.49 -12.15 -26.20
C ALA A 5 -37.25 -10.88 -25.36
N VAL A 6 -37.89 -10.82 -24.19
CA VAL A 6 -37.64 -9.81 -23.16
C VAL A 6 -36.31 -10.17 -22.51
N TRP A 7 -35.28 -9.36 -22.75
CA TRP A 7 -34.03 -9.45 -22.01
C TRP A 7 -34.27 -8.97 -20.59
N THR A 8 -34.39 -9.89 -19.63
CA THR A 8 -34.32 -9.53 -18.22
C THR A 8 -32.85 -9.29 -17.88
N ASN A 9 -32.48 -8.03 -17.64
CA ASN A 9 -31.17 -7.67 -17.10
C ASN A 9 -31.04 -8.21 -15.68
N SER A 10 -30.80 -9.52 -15.56
CA SER A 10 -30.34 -10.17 -14.33
C SER A 10 -28.81 -10.03 -14.26
N GLY A 11 -28.32 -8.82 -14.53
CA GLY A 11 -26.93 -8.47 -14.32
C GLY A 11 -26.84 -7.91 -12.92
N THR A 12 -26.36 -8.70 -11.97
CA THR A 12 -25.76 -8.15 -10.76
C THR A 12 -24.68 -7.19 -11.24
N LEU A 13 -25.01 -5.90 -11.30
CA LEU A 13 -24.04 -4.86 -11.61
C LEU A 13 -23.03 -4.94 -10.49
N ALA A 14 -21.89 -5.58 -10.74
CA ALA A 14 -20.74 -5.47 -9.87
C ALA A 14 -20.45 -3.97 -9.77
N ARG A 15 -20.90 -3.34 -8.68
CA ARG A 15 -20.68 -1.92 -8.42
C ARG A 15 -19.18 -1.72 -8.56
N LYS A 16 -18.75 -1.01 -9.61
CA LYS A 16 -17.38 -0.53 -9.72
C LYS A 16 -17.09 0.16 -8.39
N GLN A 17 -16.16 -0.37 -7.60
CA GLN A 17 -15.73 0.30 -6.38
C GLN A 17 -15.19 1.67 -6.81
N SER A 18 -16.00 2.69 -6.63
CA SER A 18 -15.64 4.07 -6.91
C SER A 18 -14.86 4.56 -5.69
N TYR A 19 -13.57 4.81 -5.88
CA TYR A 19 -12.73 5.53 -4.94
C TYR A 19 -12.77 7.00 -5.34
N SER A 20 -13.01 7.91 -4.39
CA SER A 20 -12.96 9.35 -4.71
C SER A 20 -11.53 9.81 -4.97
N ILE A 21 -10.53 9.12 -4.42
CA ILE A 21 -9.12 9.46 -4.54
C ILE A 21 -8.28 8.24 -4.93
N VAL A 22 -7.43 8.42 -5.94
CA VAL A 22 -6.43 7.45 -6.38
C VAL A 22 -5.06 8.14 -6.38
N LYS A 23 -4.07 7.56 -5.68
CA LYS A 23 -2.70 8.06 -5.63
C LYS A 23 -1.76 7.05 -6.27
N LYS A 24 -1.00 7.50 -7.27
CA LYS A 24 0.15 6.74 -7.78
C LYS A 24 1.30 6.90 -6.80
N VAL A 25 1.91 5.78 -6.44
CA VAL A 25 3.07 5.71 -5.57
C VAL A 25 4.25 5.41 -6.45
N ASP A 26 5.21 6.32 -6.47
CA ASP A 26 6.55 6.09 -6.99
C ASP A 26 7.52 6.81 -6.09
N THR A 27 8.01 6.08 -5.09
CA THR A 27 8.83 6.65 -4.04
C THR A 27 10.08 5.79 -3.90
N SER A 28 11.21 6.34 -4.36
CA SER A 28 12.54 5.80 -4.12
C SER A 28 13.11 6.40 -2.85
N THR A 29 12.71 5.87 -1.70
CA THR A 29 13.22 6.31 -0.40
C THR A 29 13.98 5.20 0.26
N THR A 30 15.02 5.56 1.00
CA THR A 30 15.63 4.68 1.98
C THR A 30 14.58 4.38 3.05
N ILE A 31 13.89 3.25 2.93
CA ILE A 31 13.09 2.74 4.05
C ILE A 31 14.07 2.05 4.98
N THR A 32 14.57 2.80 5.97
CA THR A 32 15.17 2.19 7.16
C THR A 32 14.06 1.98 8.17
N GLY A 33 14.22 1.08 9.15
CA GLY A 33 13.23 0.90 10.24
C GLY A 33 12.92 2.20 11.02
N THR A 34 13.71 3.26 10.79
CA THR A 34 13.57 4.60 11.36
C THR A 34 13.07 5.67 10.37
N THR A 35 13.08 5.41 9.05
CA THR A 35 12.70 6.39 8.02
C THR A 35 11.45 5.94 7.30
N LEU A 36 10.41 6.76 7.37
CA LEU A 36 9.11 6.51 6.75
C LEU A 36 8.95 7.33 5.48
N ALA A 37 8.35 6.73 4.45
CA ALA A 37 8.10 7.39 3.18
C ALA A 37 6.63 7.78 3.07
N ASN A 38 6.34 9.04 2.73
CA ASN A 38 4.97 9.51 2.57
C ASN A 38 4.37 8.96 1.27
N ILE A 39 3.18 8.37 1.37
CA ILE A 39 2.41 7.81 0.26
C ILE A 39 1.22 8.71 -0.10
N TRP A 40 0.46 9.14 0.91
CA TRP A 40 -0.72 9.96 0.71
C TRP A 40 -0.91 10.93 1.87
N THR A 41 -0.78 12.21 1.54
CA THR A 41 -1.17 13.32 2.43
C THR A 41 -2.61 13.72 2.10
N PRO A 42 -3.57 13.59 3.03
CA PRO A 42 -4.92 14.08 2.83
C PRO A 42 -4.95 15.62 2.78
N ALA A 43 -6.02 16.20 2.27
CA ALA A 43 -6.23 17.64 2.34
C ALA A 43 -6.24 18.14 3.79
N THR A 44 -5.90 19.40 4.00
CA THR A 44 -5.86 20.00 5.34
C THR A 44 -7.21 19.86 6.05
N GLY A 45 -7.18 19.35 7.27
CA GLY A 45 -8.35 19.08 8.11
C GLY A 45 -9.08 17.77 7.80
N LYS A 46 -8.60 16.99 6.82
CA LYS A 46 -9.22 15.71 6.42
C LYS A 46 -8.49 14.50 6.97
N LYS A 47 -9.26 13.44 7.17
CA LYS A 47 -8.77 12.07 7.38
C LYS A 47 -8.74 11.33 6.06
N PHE A 48 -7.91 10.30 5.97
CA PHE A 48 -7.96 9.37 4.84
C PHE A 48 -8.65 8.06 5.25
N VAL A 49 -9.34 7.44 4.30
CA VAL A 49 -9.89 6.09 4.42
C VAL A 49 -9.28 5.23 3.32
N LEU A 50 -8.30 4.39 3.67
CA LEU A 50 -7.62 3.50 2.74
C LEU A 50 -8.51 2.31 2.38
N LYS A 51 -8.90 2.18 1.11
CA LYS A 51 -9.77 1.09 0.63
C LYS A 51 -9.08 0.14 -0.34
N TYR A 52 -7.96 0.56 -0.92
CA TYR A 52 -7.23 -0.21 -1.91
C TYR A 52 -5.73 0.05 -1.79
N ALA A 53 -4.94 -1.01 -1.82
CA ALA A 53 -3.49 -0.92 -1.94
C ALA A 53 -2.95 -2.00 -2.88
N LEU A 54 -2.12 -1.58 -3.83
CA LEU A 54 -1.31 -2.45 -4.65
C LEU A 54 0.09 -1.84 -4.73
N LEU A 55 1.03 -2.40 -3.98
CA LEU A 55 2.39 -1.89 -3.85
C LEU A 55 3.41 -2.99 -4.10
N TYR A 56 4.52 -2.61 -4.72
CA TYR A 56 5.66 -3.44 -5.03
C TYR A 56 6.92 -2.78 -4.47
N GLY A 57 7.85 -3.60 -4.00
CA GLY A 57 9.18 -3.20 -3.55
C GLY A 57 10.24 -3.63 -4.53
N TYR A 58 11.28 -2.81 -4.68
CA TYR A 58 12.47 -3.18 -5.43
C TYR A 58 13.70 -2.64 -4.70
N VAL A 59 14.65 -3.52 -4.41
CA VAL A 59 15.92 -3.13 -3.78
C VAL A 59 16.81 -2.48 -4.84
N THR A 60 17.06 -1.19 -4.66
CA THR A 60 17.91 -0.41 -5.58
C THR A 60 19.38 -0.42 -5.15
N THR A 61 19.66 -0.64 -3.87
CA THR A 61 21.01 -0.80 -3.31
C THR A 61 21.01 -1.92 -2.28
N VAL A 62 22.10 -2.67 -2.19
CA VAL A 62 22.23 -3.87 -1.34
C VAL A 62 21.70 -3.59 0.07
N LEU A 63 20.81 -4.46 0.55
CA LEU A 63 20.34 -4.41 1.93
C LEU A 63 21.42 -4.94 2.87
N SER A 64 21.60 -4.29 4.02
CA SER A 64 22.45 -4.78 5.09
C SER A 64 21.78 -4.65 6.44
N GLY A 65 21.89 -5.70 7.25
CA GLY A 65 21.37 -5.73 8.62
C GLY A 65 19.84 -5.85 8.71
N ALA A 66 19.16 -6.18 7.62
CA ALA A 66 17.70 -6.34 7.65
C ALA A 66 17.31 -7.61 8.44
N THR A 67 16.31 -7.50 9.32
CA THR A 67 15.71 -8.66 9.98
C THR A 67 14.91 -9.48 8.97
N VAL A 68 15.21 -10.76 8.83
CA VAL A 68 14.46 -11.68 7.97
C VAL A 68 13.07 -11.92 8.56
N GLY A 69 12.03 -11.90 7.71
CA GLY A 69 10.65 -12.14 8.10
C GLY A 69 9.85 -10.88 8.40
N ASP A 70 10.52 -9.80 8.82
CA ASP A 70 9.91 -8.47 8.97
C ASP A 70 9.57 -7.86 7.61
N GLY A 71 8.48 -7.11 7.54
CA GLY A 71 7.91 -6.65 6.28
C GLY A 71 7.80 -5.13 6.16
N PRO A 72 7.54 -4.62 4.95
CA PRO A 72 7.04 -3.28 4.80
C PRO A 72 5.58 -3.20 5.26
N MET A 73 5.20 -2.03 5.76
CA MET A 73 3.91 -1.78 6.36
C MET A 73 3.36 -0.44 5.93
N LEU A 74 2.04 -0.36 5.78
CA LEU A 74 1.32 0.90 5.72
C LEU A 74 1.04 1.41 7.13
N LEU A 75 1.33 2.69 7.33
CA LEU A 75 1.30 3.35 8.62
C LEU A 75 0.49 4.63 8.50
N ASP A 76 -0.29 4.93 9.53
CA ASP A 76 -1.02 6.18 9.60
C ASP A 76 -0.14 7.37 10.00
N ASN A 77 0.82 7.13 10.89
CA ASN A 77 1.76 8.17 11.30
C ASN A 77 3.08 7.62 11.86
N ALA A 78 3.03 6.50 12.57
CA ALA A 78 4.17 5.88 13.25
C ALA A 78 4.18 4.35 13.08
N ALA A 79 5.36 3.73 13.22
CA ALA A 79 5.56 2.30 13.00
C ALA A 79 5.00 1.39 14.09
N ALA A 80 4.69 1.92 15.28
CA ALA A 80 4.26 1.14 16.43
C ALA A 80 2.90 0.45 16.25
N THR A 81 2.02 1.02 15.42
CA THR A 81 0.67 0.48 15.15
C THR A 81 0.40 0.52 13.64
N PRO A 82 0.88 -0.48 12.88
CA PRO A 82 0.67 -0.51 11.44
C PRO A 82 -0.80 -0.70 11.08
N LEU A 83 -1.24 -0.04 10.01
CA LEU A 83 -2.56 -0.25 9.43
C LEU A 83 -2.63 -1.57 8.67
N LEU A 84 -1.54 -1.91 7.97
CA LEU A 84 -1.44 -3.13 7.17
C LEU A 84 0.00 -3.58 7.04
N VAL A 85 0.27 -4.87 7.26
CA VAL A 85 1.56 -5.49 6.93
C VAL A 85 1.48 -6.01 5.51
N LEU A 86 2.38 -5.56 4.64
CA LEU A 86 2.27 -5.80 3.20
C LEU A 86 3.04 -7.02 2.74
N GLY A 87 3.98 -7.57 3.50
CA GLY A 87 4.81 -8.70 3.05
C GLY A 87 5.92 -9.06 4.04
N ARG A 88 7.03 -9.64 3.54
CA ARG A 88 8.21 -9.99 4.33
C ARG A 88 9.51 -9.74 3.55
N ILE A 89 10.57 -9.36 4.25
CA ILE A 89 11.95 -9.38 3.79
C ILE A 89 12.43 -10.82 3.80
N ALA A 90 12.90 -11.31 2.65
CA ALA A 90 13.29 -12.71 2.46
C ALA A 90 14.71 -13.00 2.96
N ALA A 91 15.65 -12.06 2.79
CA ALA A 91 17.01 -12.20 3.27
C ALA A 91 17.57 -10.90 3.85
N ALA A 92 18.53 -11.03 4.77
CA ALA A 92 19.20 -9.89 5.42
C ALA A 92 20.17 -9.15 4.49
N THR A 93 20.53 -9.75 3.36
CA THR A 93 21.58 -9.31 2.43
C THR A 93 21.15 -9.40 0.97
N ASP A 94 19.93 -8.94 0.67
CA ASP A 94 19.43 -8.97 -0.69
C ASP A 94 20.19 -7.99 -1.60
N ALA A 95 20.55 -8.48 -2.78
CA ALA A 95 21.32 -7.73 -3.76
C ALA A 95 20.48 -6.61 -4.42
N ALA A 96 21.17 -5.59 -4.95
CA ALA A 96 20.53 -4.63 -5.84
C ALA A 96 19.94 -5.36 -7.05
N GLY A 97 18.68 -5.09 -7.38
CA GLY A 97 17.97 -5.85 -8.40
C GLY A 97 16.88 -6.78 -7.86
N THR A 98 16.93 -7.14 -6.57
CA THR A 98 15.93 -8.03 -6.00
C THR A 98 14.57 -7.34 -5.91
N ALA A 99 13.58 -7.93 -6.59
CA ALA A 99 12.19 -7.50 -6.54
C ALA A 99 11.45 -8.19 -5.38
N TYR A 100 10.68 -7.40 -4.63
CA TYR A 100 9.75 -7.87 -3.61
C TYR A 100 8.35 -7.58 -4.09
N THR A 101 7.59 -8.61 -4.37
CA THR A 101 6.15 -8.48 -4.40
C THR A 101 5.68 -8.44 -2.95
N PHE A 102 5.33 -7.25 -2.45
CA PHE A 102 4.67 -7.15 -1.16
C PHE A 102 3.36 -7.94 -1.24
N PHE A 103 2.56 -7.68 -2.27
CA PHE A 103 1.39 -8.49 -2.57
C PHE A 103 1.69 -9.59 -3.57
N ALA A 104 1.24 -10.81 -3.27
CA ALA A 104 1.50 -12.02 -4.04
C ALA A 104 1.00 -11.99 -5.50
N THR A 105 0.20 -10.98 -5.89
CA THR A 105 -0.24 -10.59 -7.28
C THR A 105 -1.60 -9.89 -7.24
N THR A 106 -2.34 -10.00 -6.13
CA THR A 106 -3.67 -9.44 -5.97
C THR A 106 -3.65 -8.15 -5.16
N PRO A 107 -4.39 -7.10 -5.60
CA PRO A 107 -4.52 -5.89 -4.80
C PRO A 107 -5.28 -6.17 -3.52
N PHE A 108 -4.85 -5.52 -2.44
CA PHE A 108 -5.57 -5.58 -1.17
C PHE A 108 -6.78 -4.66 -1.25
N LYS A 109 -7.97 -5.26 -1.19
CA LYS A 109 -9.25 -4.54 -1.16
C LYS A 109 -9.77 -4.57 0.27
N LEU A 110 -9.88 -3.38 0.84
CA LEU A 110 -10.42 -3.15 2.17
C LEU A 110 -11.84 -2.64 1.98
N ASP A 111 -12.83 -3.54 2.08
CA ASP A 111 -14.23 -3.23 1.74
C ASP A 111 -14.75 -1.98 2.46
N ASN A 112 -14.66 -1.97 3.79
CA ASN A 112 -15.06 -0.83 4.62
C ASN A 112 -13.96 0.25 4.70
N GLY A 113 -12.75 -0.05 4.23
CA GLY A 113 -11.57 0.79 4.38
C GLY A 113 -10.98 0.80 5.80
N ILE A 114 -9.79 1.35 5.92
CA ILE A 114 -9.13 1.66 7.19
C ILE A 114 -8.99 3.17 7.30
N GLU A 115 -9.64 3.75 8.30
CA GLU A 115 -9.58 5.19 8.58
C GLU A 115 -8.30 5.57 9.34
N SER A 116 -7.71 6.71 8.98
CA SER A 116 -6.65 7.34 9.78
C SER A 116 -7.15 7.73 11.17
N ALA A 117 -6.32 7.53 12.19
CA ALA A 117 -6.64 7.83 13.59
C ALA A 117 -6.98 9.31 13.80
N ALA A 118 -6.30 10.22 13.11
CA ALA A 118 -6.50 11.67 13.23
C ALA A 118 -6.49 12.40 11.87
N ALA A 119 -7.10 13.59 11.83
CA ALA A 119 -7.03 14.46 10.66
C ALA A 119 -5.58 14.93 10.42
N ASN A 120 -5.24 15.17 9.16
CA ASN A 120 -3.89 15.52 8.69
C ASN A 120 -2.84 14.42 8.85
N ASN A 121 -3.21 13.21 9.31
CA ASN A 121 -2.28 12.10 9.28
C ASN A 121 -1.93 11.73 7.84
N VAL A 122 -0.67 11.35 7.64
CA VAL A 122 -0.12 11.05 6.32
C VAL A 122 0.07 9.55 6.24
N LEU A 123 -0.60 8.90 5.28
CA LEU A 123 -0.33 7.51 4.98
C LEU A 123 1.13 7.39 4.58
N LYS A 124 1.87 6.59 5.32
CA LYS A 124 3.29 6.32 5.15
C LYS A 124 3.52 4.85 4.86
N ILE A 125 4.66 4.55 4.26
CA ILE A 125 5.23 3.20 4.22
C ILE A 125 6.54 3.17 4.97
N GLY A 126 6.70 2.12 5.76
CA GLY A 126 7.89 1.85 6.56
C GLY A 126 8.21 0.37 6.56
N THR A 127 9.20 -0.05 7.36
CA THR A 127 9.40 -1.45 7.74
C THR A 127 9.58 -1.55 9.25
N THR A 128 9.22 -2.69 9.86
CA THR A 128 9.58 -3.01 11.26
C THR A 128 11.06 -3.34 11.40
N ALA A 129 11.69 -3.86 10.35
CA ALA A 129 13.10 -4.22 10.37
C ALA A 129 13.98 -2.97 10.39
N THR A 130 14.99 -2.96 11.25
CA THR A 130 16.05 -1.96 11.14
C THR A 130 16.95 -2.32 9.96
N ILE A 131 16.66 -1.79 8.78
CA ILE A 131 17.60 -1.82 7.66
C ILE A 131 18.71 -0.81 7.99
N THR A 132 19.94 -1.32 8.17
CA THR A 132 21.10 -0.49 8.53
C THR A 132 21.61 0.29 7.32
N THR A 133 21.70 -0.38 6.16
CA THR A 133 21.99 0.24 4.86
C THR A 133 21.17 -0.42 3.76
N GLY A 134 20.97 0.29 2.65
CA GLY A 134 20.20 -0.18 1.50
C GLY A 134 18.91 0.62 1.30
N VAL A 135 18.37 0.54 0.08
CA VAL A 135 17.22 1.36 -0.36
C VAL A 135 16.21 0.45 -1.04
N ILE A 136 14.96 0.56 -0.60
CA ILE A 136 13.81 -0.12 -1.22
C ILE A 136 12.96 0.95 -1.89
N ARG A 137 12.92 0.94 -3.22
CA ARG A 137 11.95 1.72 -3.98
C ARG A 137 10.59 1.05 -3.87
N VAL A 138 9.57 1.85 -3.59
CA VAL A 138 8.18 1.43 -3.56
C VAL A 138 7.44 2.04 -4.74
N ILE A 139 6.78 1.19 -5.50
CA ILE A 139 5.94 1.59 -6.64
C ILE A 139 4.56 0.96 -6.54
N GLY A 140 3.54 1.65 -7.01
CA GLY A 140 2.19 1.10 -7.08
C GLY A 140 1.09 2.15 -6.98
N VAL A 141 -0.03 1.76 -6.39
CA VAL A 141 -1.23 2.58 -6.27
C VAL A 141 -1.90 2.34 -4.92
N VAL A 142 -2.35 3.42 -4.28
CA VAL A 142 -3.32 3.37 -3.20
C VAL A 142 -4.58 4.14 -3.59
N ALA A 143 -5.74 3.71 -3.12
CA ALA A 143 -6.99 4.42 -3.36
C ALA A 143 -7.94 4.34 -2.17
N GLY A 144 -8.84 5.30 -2.08
CA GLY A 144 -9.67 5.51 -0.91
C GLY A 144 -10.50 6.78 -1.01
N ASP A 145 -10.88 7.29 0.15
CA ASP A 145 -11.65 8.52 0.29
C ASP A 145 -11.04 9.46 1.34
N GLU A 146 -11.33 10.75 1.23
CA GLU A 146 -11.06 11.74 2.27
C GLU A 146 -12.37 12.13 2.96
N ILE A 147 -12.37 12.16 4.30
CA ILE A 147 -13.54 12.49 5.12
C ILE A 147 -13.23 13.67 6.06
#